data_AF-A0A6A4HPW5-F1
#
_entry.id   AF-A0A6A4HPW5-F1
#
_cell.length_a   1.000
_cell.length_b   1.000
_cell.length_c   1.000
_cell.angle_alpha   90.00
_cell.angle_beta   90.00
_cell.angle_gamma   90.00
#
_symmetry.space_group_name_H-M   'P 1'
#
loop_
_entity.id
_entity.type
_entity.pdbx_description
1 polymer ?
#
loop_
_entity_poly.entity_id
_entity_poly.type
_entity_poly.pdbx_seq_one_letter_code
_entity_poly.pdbx_strand_id
1 'polypeptide(L)'
;MGIYEGMQSGENSIESTWALMGLATKLAQSIGLHRDCARWKLPPAKVQKRRALFWELFITDCWQSLATGRLVTFSLPFMDCELPFNPDQTISDDGMIQPSFPFWKARFGAKGAECISTVVQGTLTLCAPKRSIILDLDCKARDMELPKYT
;
A
#
# COMPACT_ATOMS: atom_id res chain seq x y z
N MET A 1 -3.87 -3.37 12.54
CA MET A 1 -3.52 -4.01 13.83
C MET A 1 -2.07 -4.50 13.83
N GLY A 2 -1.60 -5.26 12.83
CA GLY A 2 -0.22 -5.79 12.82
C GLY A 2 0.92 -4.75 12.84
N ILE A 3 0.79 -3.60 12.17
CA ILE A 3 1.83 -2.56 12.18
C ILE A 3 1.93 -1.89 13.56
N TYR A 4 0.79 -1.61 14.19
CA TYR A 4 0.74 -0.99 15.52
C TYR A 4 1.36 -1.91 16.58
N GLU A 5 1.01 -3.19 16.57
CA GLU A 5 1.58 -4.20 17.47
C GLU A 5 3.09 -4.37 17.28
N GLY A 6 3.59 -4.34 16.04
CA GLY A 6 5.03 -4.41 15.76
C GLY A 6 5.81 -3.11 16.06
N MET A 7 5.12 -1.97 16.17
CA MET A 7 5.69 -0.69 16.61
C MET A 7 5.57 -0.49 18.13
N GLN A 8 4.71 -1.25 18.80
CA GLN A 8 4.58 -1.25 20.25
C GLN A 8 5.72 -2.10 20.85
N SER A 9 6.32 -1.61 21.94
CA SER A 9 7.38 -2.32 22.67
C SER A 9 6.81 -3.49 23.50
N GLY A 10 6.20 -4.48 22.83
CA GLY A 10 5.66 -5.71 23.40
C GLY A 10 6.47 -6.96 23.03
N GLU A 11 5.89 -8.15 23.24
CA GLU A 11 6.53 -9.45 22.93
C GLU A 11 6.84 -9.63 21.43
N ASN A 12 6.17 -8.86 20.56
CA ASN A 12 6.41 -8.83 19.12
C ASN A 12 7.36 -7.68 18.78
N SER A 13 8.65 -7.98 18.64
CA SER A 13 9.62 -6.98 18.19
C SER A 13 9.34 -6.56 16.74
N ILE A 14 9.73 -5.34 16.39
CA ILE A 14 9.68 -4.82 15.01
C ILE A 14 10.42 -5.75 14.03
N GLU A 15 11.44 -6.46 14.52
CA GLU A 15 12.20 -7.46 13.76
C GLU A 15 11.36 -8.70 13.46
N SER A 16 10.65 -9.23 14.45
CA SER A 16 9.76 -10.37 14.27
C SER A 16 8.63 -10.04 13.30
N THR A 17 8.02 -8.86 13.42
CA THR A 17 6.97 -8.42 12.49
C THR A 17 7.51 -8.24 11.08
N TRP A 18 8.69 -7.63 10.93
CA TRP A 18 9.35 -7.47 9.63
C TRP A 18 9.67 -8.82 8.97
N ALA A 19 10.22 -9.78 9.73
CA ALA A 19 10.52 -11.12 9.21
C ALA A 19 9.25 -11.87 8.77
N LEU A 20 8.18 -11.80 9.57
CA LEU A 20 6.89 -12.41 9.24
C LEU A 20 6.26 -11.76 7.99
N MET A 21 6.36 -10.44 7.88
CA MET A 21 5.90 -9.72 6.68
C MET A 21 6.73 -10.12 5.46
N GLY A 22 8.05 -10.28 5.59
CA GLY A 22 8.90 -10.82 4.53
C GLY A 22 8.47 -12.21 4.06
N LEU A 23 8.09 -13.11 4.98
CA LEU A 23 7.53 -14.40 4.62
C LEU A 23 6.17 -14.25 3.91
N ALA A 24 5.29 -13.41 4.43
CA ALA A 24 3.97 -13.17 3.85
C ALA A 24 4.05 -12.60 2.42
N THR A 25 4.99 -11.68 2.16
CA THR A 25 5.21 -11.12 0.82
C THR A 25 5.77 -12.18 -0.15
N LYS A 26 6.68 -13.06 0.31
CA LYS A 26 7.15 -14.20 -0.51
C LYS A 26 6.06 -15.20 -0.83
N LEU A 27 5.18 -15.52 0.12
CA LEU A 27 4.01 -16.36 -0.12
C LEU A 27 3.02 -15.69 -1.08
N ALA A 28 2.80 -14.38 -0.95
CA ALA A 28 1.98 -13.62 -1.90
C ALA A 28 2.57 -13.65 -3.33
N GLN A 29 3.89 -13.54 -3.46
CA GLN A 29 4.58 -13.67 -4.74
C GLN A 29 4.43 -15.08 -5.32
N SER A 30 4.57 -16.14 -4.52
CA SER A 30 4.50 -17.53 -4.99
C SER A 30 3.12 -17.90 -5.55
N ILE A 31 2.04 -17.35 -4.99
CA ILE A 31 0.67 -17.56 -5.48
C ILE A 31 0.24 -16.55 -6.56
N GLY A 32 1.16 -15.71 -7.03
CA GLY A 32 0.89 -14.68 -8.05
C GLY A 32 -0.08 -13.59 -7.60
N LEU A 33 -0.07 -13.20 -6.33
CA LEU A 33 -1.02 -12.20 -5.81
C LEU A 33 -0.77 -10.78 -6.35
N HIS A 34 0.48 -10.50 -6.74
CA HIS A 34 0.89 -9.27 -7.43
C HIS A 34 0.40 -9.20 -8.89
N ARG A 35 -0.25 -10.28 -9.37
CA ARG A 35 -0.80 -10.36 -10.71
C ARG A 35 -2.32 -10.25 -10.69
N ASP A 36 -2.90 -9.51 -11.63
CA ASP A 36 -4.35 -9.52 -11.77
C ASP A 36 -4.83 -10.90 -12.24
N CYS A 37 -5.77 -11.41 -11.47
CA CYS A 37 -6.32 -12.75 -11.58
C CYS A 37 -7.62 -12.76 -12.39
N ALA A 38 -8.08 -11.61 -12.88
CA ALA A 38 -9.27 -11.53 -13.75
C ALA A 38 -9.14 -12.45 -14.98
N ARG A 39 -7.92 -12.61 -15.51
CA ARG A 39 -7.59 -13.54 -16.61
C ARG A 39 -7.67 -15.03 -16.25
N TRP A 40 -7.74 -15.39 -14.96
CA TRP A 40 -7.73 -16.78 -14.50
C TRP A 40 -9.12 -17.43 -14.41
N LYS A 41 -10.16 -16.76 -14.94
CA LYS A 41 -11.54 -17.28 -14.97
C LYS A 41 -12.08 -17.65 -13.57
N LEU A 42 -11.66 -16.91 -12.54
CA LEU A 42 -12.14 -17.09 -11.17
C LEU A 42 -13.50 -16.40 -10.98
N PRO A 43 -14.32 -16.85 -10.01
CA PRO A 43 -15.51 -16.11 -9.59
C PRO A 43 -15.16 -14.65 -9.24
N PRO A 44 -15.98 -13.65 -9.64
CA PRO A 44 -15.68 -12.23 -9.41
C PRO A 44 -15.36 -11.91 -7.95
N ALA A 45 -16.10 -12.50 -7.00
CA ALA A 45 -15.85 -12.32 -5.57
C ALA A 45 -14.43 -12.77 -5.14
N LYS A 46 -13.90 -13.86 -5.74
CA LYS A 46 -12.54 -14.32 -5.46
C LYS A 46 -11.48 -13.39 -6.06
N VAL A 47 -11.73 -12.84 -7.25
CA VAL A 47 -10.85 -11.83 -7.87
C VAL A 47 -10.76 -10.60 -6.97
N GLN A 48 -11.89 -10.08 -6.51
CA GLN A 48 -11.93 -8.90 -5.63
C GLN A 48 -11.23 -9.15 -4.29
N LYS A 49 -11.44 -10.31 -3.68
CA LYS A 49 -10.73 -10.69 -2.44
C LYS A 49 -9.21 -10.75 -2.63
N ARG A 50 -8.74 -11.24 -3.78
CA ARG A 50 -7.30 -11.30 -4.10
C ARG A 50 -6.71 -9.91 -4.33
N ARG A 51 -7.40 -9.04 -5.07
CA ARG A 51 -7.00 -7.63 -5.26
C ARG A 51 -6.92 -6.89 -3.93
N ALA A 52 -7.95 -7.00 -3.09
CA ALA A 52 -7.97 -6.37 -1.77
C ALA A 52 -6.80 -6.86 -0.88
N LEU A 53 -6.57 -8.18 -0.83
CA LEU A 53 -5.47 -8.75 -0.05
C LEU A 53 -4.09 -8.28 -0.54
N PHE A 54 -3.89 -8.21 -1.85
CA PHE A 54 -2.66 -7.70 -2.43
C PHE A 54 -2.38 -6.26 -1.97
N TRP A 55 -3.35 -5.37 -2.14
CA TRP A 55 -3.19 -3.96 -1.81
C TRP A 55 -2.99 -3.72 -0.31
N GLU A 56 -3.66 -4.47 0.56
CA GLU A 56 -3.40 -4.41 2.01
C GLU A 56 -1.97 -4.83 2.37
N LEU A 57 -1.46 -5.93 1.77
CA LEU A 57 -0.08 -6.38 1.98
C LEU A 57 0.93 -5.36 1.47
N PHE A 58 0.69 -4.81 0.28
CA PHE A 58 1.57 -3.85 -0.37
C PHE A 58 1.69 -2.54 0.42
N ILE A 59 0.57 -1.99 0.89
CA ILE A 59 0.53 -0.80 1.74
C ILE A 59 1.28 -1.06 3.05
N THR A 60 1.04 -2.21 3.66
CA THR A 60 1.69 -2.60 4.92
C THR A 60 3.22 -2.68 4.76
N ASP A 61 3.71 -3.29 3.67
CA ASP A 61 5.13 -3.38 3.32
C ASP A 61 5.74 -1.98 3.13
N CYS A 62 5.04 -1.05 2.47
CA CYS A 62 5.46 0.34 2.30
C CYS A 62 5.59 1.08 3.64
N TRP A 63 4.58 0.97 4.52
CA TRP A 63 4.60 1.63 5.83
C TRP A 63 5.68 1.06 6.75
N GLN A 64 5.86 -0.26 6.78
CA GLN A 64 6.95 -0.87 7.54
C GLN A 64 8.32 -0.42 7.04
N SER A 65 8.51 -0.40 5.73
CA SER A 65 9.74 0.07 5.08
C SER A 65 10.05 1.51 5.47
N LEU A 66 9.05 2.39 5.40
CA LEU A 66 9.17 3.79 5.81
C LEU A 66 9.49 3.94 7.31
N ALA A 67 8.81 3.19 8.18
CA ALA A 67 9.00 3.26 9.63
C ALA A 67 10.36 2.73 10.09
N THR A 68 10.94 1.76 9.37
CA THR A 68 12.20 1.09 9.74
C THR A 68 13.41 1.56 8.94
N GLY A 69 13.20 2.38 7.90
CA GLY A 69 14.26 2.74 6.95
C GLY A 69 14.73 1.55 6.11
N ARG A 70 13.87 0.57 5.87
CA ARG A 70 14.18 -0.63 5.07
C ARG A 70 13.60 -0.51 3.66
N LEU A 71 14.09 -1.33 2.74
CA LEU A 71 13.60 -1.37 1.37
C LEU A 71 12.24 -2.09 1.30
N VAL A 72 11.37 -1.58 0.43
CA VAL A 72 10.11 -2.24 0.04
C VAL A 72 10.38 -3.54 -0.73
N THR A 73 9.58 -4.56 -0.44
CA THR A 73 9.67 -5.88 -1.06
C THR A 73 9.04 -5.92 -2.45
N PHE A 74 7.96 -5.16 -2.62
CA PHE A 74 7.24 -5.06 -3.88
C PHE A 74 7.69 -3.84 -4.68
N SER A 75 7.86 -4.02 -5.99
CA SER A 75 8.32 -2.96 -6.89
C SER A 75 7.29 -2.77 -8.02
N LEU A 76 6.79 -1.54 -8.14
CA LEU A 76 5.69 -1.15 -9.02
C LEU A 76 5.80 -1.66 -10.47
N PRO A 77 6.97 -1.63 -11.14
CA PRO A 77 7.11 -2.12 -12.50
C PRO A 77 6.80 -3.61 -12.70
N PHE A 78 6.80 -4.42 -11.63
CA PHE A 78 6.61 -5.87 -11.71
C PHE A 78 5.20 -6.34 -11.33
N MET A 79 4.26 -5.41 -11.14
CA MET A 79 2.91 -5.68 -10.62
C MET A 79 1.86 -5.19 -11.61
N ASP A 80 0.82 -5.99 -11.84
CA ASP A 80 -0.28 -5.65 -12.75
C ASP A 80 -1.67 -5.77 -12.09
N CYS A 81 -1.70 -5.86 -10.75
CA CYS A 81 -2.92 -6.01 -9.97
C CYS A 81 -3.76 -4.72 -9.95
N GLU A 82 -4.96 -4.77 -10.51
CA GLU A 82 -5.89 -3.64 -10.48
C GLU A 82 -6.44 -3.36 -9.06
N LEU A 83 -6.98 -2.16 -8.86
CA LEU A 83 -7.70 -1.81 -7.63
C LEU A 83 -8.94 -2.72 -7.44
N PRO A 84 -9.28 -3.05 -6.17
CA PRO A 84 -10.51 -3.77 -5.88
C PRO A 84 -11.72 -2.89 -6.18
N PHE A 85 -12.89 -3.51 -6.37
CA PHE A 85 -14.16 -2.81 -6.50
C PHE A 85 -14.51 -2.07 -5.20
N ASN A 86 -15.30 -1.01 -5.31
CA ASN A 86 -15.75 -0.18 -4.20
C ASN A 86 -17.23 -0.47 -3.88
N PRO A 87 -17.57 -1.55 -3.16
CA PRO A 87 -18.96 -1.92 -2.90
C PRO A 87 -19.66 -0.94 -1.94
N ASP A 88 -18.92 -0.36 -0.99
CA ASP A 88 -19.48 0.46 0.10
C ASP A 88 -19.28 1.96 -0.16
N GLN A 89 -19.42 2.40 -1.40
CA GLN A 89 -19.36 3.83 -1.72
C GLN A 89 -20.55 4.56 -1.09
N THR A 90 -20.27 5.64 -0.38
CA THR A 90 -21.31 6.48 0.23
C THR A 90 -21.47 7.77 -0.57
N ILE A 91 -22.62 8.41 -0.48
CA ILE A 91 -22.84 9.74 -1.04
C ILE A 91 -22.83 10.71 0.13
N SER A 92 -21.93 11.68 0.08
CA SER A 92 -21.86 12.76 1.09
C SER A 92 -23.09 13.65 1.00
N ASP A 93 -23.38 14.42 2.05
CA ASP A 93 -24.43 15.45 2.06
C ASP A 93 -24.30 16.47 0.91
N ASP A 94 -23.08 16.70 0.42
CA ASP A 94 -22.75 17.55 -0.73
C ASP A 94 -23.07 16.90 -2.10
N GLY A 95 -23.63 15.69 -2.13
CA GLY A 95 -23.90 14.92 -3.35
C GLY A 95 -22.67 14.25 -3.99
N MET A 96 -21.50 14.35 -3.36
CA MET A 96 -20.25 13.76 -3.86
C MET A 96 -20.13 12.27 -3.47
N ILE A 97 -19.67 11.44 -4.41
CA ILE A 97 -19.37 10.02 -4.16
C ILE A 97 -18.10 9.93 -3.32
N GLN A 98 -18.24 9.40 -2.10
CA GLN A 98 -17.12 9.09 -1.22
C GLN A 98 -16.70 7.62 -1.37
N PRO A 99 -15.40 7.35 -1.58
CA PRO A 99 -14.91 5.99 -1.58
C PRO A 99 -15.01 5.35 -0.20
N SER A 100 -15.29 4.04 -0.15
CA SER A 100 -15.16 3.28 1.09
C SER A 100 -13.73 3.36 1.61
N PHE A 101 -13.52 3.31 2.93
CA PHE A 101 -12.19 3.36 3.51
C PHE A 101 -11.23 2.28 2.97
N PRO A 102 -11.62 1.00 2.80
CA PRO A 102 -10.76 0.00 2.17
C PRO A 102 -10.35 0.35 0.74
N PHE A 103 -11.29 0.87 -0.07
CA PHE A 103 -11.00 1.30 -1.43
C PHE A 103 -10.11 2.54 -1.45
N TRP A 104 -10.40 3.54 -0.61
CA TRP A 104 -9.56 4.73 -0.47
C TRP A 104 -8.15 4.34 -0.05
N LYS A 105 -7.99 3.46 0.94
CA LYS A 105 -6.68 2.93 1.34
C LYS A 105 -5.99 2.25 0.19
N ALA A 106 -6.65 1.37 -0.57
CA ALA A 106 -6.07 0.71 -1.73
C ALA A 106 -5.64 1.73 -2.82
N ARG A 107 -6.46 2.74 -3.09
CA ARG A 107 -6.19 3.85 -4.02
C ARG A 107 -5.01 4.71 -3.57
N PHE A 108 -4.98 5.04 -2.28
CA PHE A 108 -3.86 5.70 -1.61
C PHE A 108 -2.63 4.79 -1.60
N GLY A 109 -2.79 3.47 -1.52
CA GLY A 109 -1.71 2.52 -1.69
C GLY A 109 -1.16 2.54 -3.10
N ALA A 110 -1.99 2.53 -4.12
CA ALA A 110 -1.56 2.59 -5.51
C ALA A 110 -0.83 3.90 -5.84
N LYS A 111 -1.47 5.04 -5.59
CA LYS A 111 -0.91 6.38 -5.86
C LYS A 111 0.13 6.81 -4.83
N GLY A 112 -0.19 6.60 -3.55
CA GLY A 112 0.68 6.95 -2.44
C GLY A 112 1.85 5.99 -2.30
N ALA A 113 1.84 4.76 -2.82
CA ALA A 113 3.09 4.01 -2.93
C ALA A 113 3.96 4.46 -4.09
N GLU A 114 3.46 5.12 -5.13
CA GLU A 114 4.38 5.87 -6.01
C GLU A 114 5.11 6.92 -5.19
N CYS A 115 4.40 7.66 -4.33
CA CYS A 115 5.00 8.64 -3.43
C CYS A 115 5.93 7.99 -2.39
N ILE A 116 5.46 7.00 -1.63
CA ILE A 116 6.20 6.33 -0.56
C ILE A 116 7.36 5.52 -1.12
N SER A 117 7.18 4.80 -2.24
CA SER A 117 8.29 4.10 -2.90
C SER A 117 9.35 5.10 -3.38
N THR A 118 8.94 6.24 -3.94
CA THR A 118 9.90 7.28 -4.35
C THR A 118 10.56 7.96 -3.14
N VAL A 119 9.83 8.19 -2.05
CA VAL A 119 10.38 8.71 -0.79
C VAL A 119 11.38 7.72 -0.21
N VAL A 120 11.01 6.45 -0.06
CA VAL A 120 11.88 5.38 0.46
C VAL A 120 13.10 5.19 -0.44
N GLN A 121 12.94 5.21 -1.76
CA GLN A 121 14.07 5.17 -2.68
C GLN A 121 14.96 6.40 -2.51
N GLY A 122 14.39 7.61 -2.40
CA GLY A 122 15.15 8.84 -2.24
C GLY A 122 15.78 9.04 -0.86
N THR A 123 15.26 8.44 0.21
CA THR A 123 15.83 8.52 1.55
C THR A 123 16.85 7.42 1.82
N LEU A 124 16.68 6.25 1.21
CA LEU A 124 17.60 5.11 1.35
C LEU A 124 18.67 5.07 0.26
N THR A 125 18.70 6.02 -0.66
CA THR A 125 19.81 6.16 -1.60
C THR A 125 21.10 6.55 -0.87
N LEU A 126 22.22 5.99 -1.36
CA LEU A 126 23.59 6.33 -0.91
C LEU A 126 23.90 7.83 -0.97
N CYS A 127 23.21 8.57 -1.84
CA CYS A 127 23.37 10.01 -1.99
C CYS A 127 22.05 10.71 -1.64
N ALA A 128 22.16 11.85 -0.95
CA ALA A 128 21.01 12.67 -0.64
C ALA A 128 20.32 13.15 -1.93
N PRO A 129 18.98 13.08 -2.00
CA PRO A 129 18.24 13.50 -3.18
C PRO A 129 18.32 15.03 -3.31
N LYS A 130 18.26 15.53 -4.55
CA LYS A 130 18.21 16.96 -4.81
C LYS A 130 16.97 17.56 -4.15
N ARG A 131 17.08 18.78 -3.62
CA ARG A 131 15.95 19.52 -3.00
C ARG A 131 14.72 19.59 -3.91
N SER A 132 14.90 19.70 -5.22
CA SER A 132 13.79 19.73 -6.19
C SER A 132 12.94 18.46 -6.16
N ILE A 133 13.55 17.28 -5.95
CA ILE A 133 12.85 16.01 -5.83
C ILE A 133 12.03 15.99 -4.54
N ILE A 134 12.60 16.50 -3.44
CA ILE A 134 11.91 16.58 -2.15
C ILE A 134 10.65 17.47 -2.25
N LEU A 135 10.77 18.61 -2.93
CA LEU A 135 9.63 19.53 -3.15
C LEU A 135 8.55 18.91 -4.04
N ASP A 136 8.93 18.18 -5.10
CA ASP A 136 7.99 17.45 -5.95
C ASP A 136 7.23 16.38 -5.16
N LEU A 137 7.94 15.64 -4.29
CA LEU A 137 7.32 14.65 -3.41
C LEU A 137 6.39 15.28 -2.37
N ASP A 138 6.76 16.40 -1.77
CA ASP A 138 5.90 17.14 -0.83
C ASP A 138 4.62 17.64 -1.51
N CYS A 139 4.71 18.17 -2.74
CA CYS A 139 3.54 18.59 -3.52
C CYS A 139 2.61 17.40 -3.79
N LYS A 140 3.16 16.30 -4.33
CA LYS A 140 2.40 15.08 -4.61
C LYS A 140 1.71 14.51 -3.37
N ALA A 141 2.37 14.58 -2.22
CA ALA A 141 1.79 14.14 -0.95
C ALA A 141 0.61 15.01 -0.51
N ARG A 142 0.69 16.33 -0.71
CA ARG A 142 -0.38 17.30 -0.36
C ARG A 142 -1.56 17.24 -1.32
N ASP A 143 -1.33 16.96 -2.59
CA ASP A 143 -2.37 16.89 -3.63
C ASP A 143 -3.22 15.61 -3.55
N MET A 144 -2.87 14.66 -2.65
CA MET A 144 -3.66 13.46 -2.44
C MET A 144 -4.96 13.79 -1.68
N GLU A 145 -6.10 13.44 -2.29
CA GLU A 145 -7.42 13.53 -1.66
C GLU A 145 -7.51 12.63 -0.42
N LEU A 146 -7.68 13.25 0.75
CA LEU A 146 -7.98 12.56 2.00
C LEU A 146 -9.49 12.24 2.09
N PRO A 147 -9.88 11.10 2.68
CA PRO A 147 -11.27 10.78 2.88
C PRO A 147 -11.81 11.70 3.99
N LYS A 148 -13.07 12.16 3.86
CA LYS A 148 -13.69 12.92 4.95
C LYS A 148 -14.00 11.93 6.07
N TYR A 149 -13.41 12.13 7.24
CA TYR A 149 -13.79 11.41 8.44
C TYR A 149 -15.13 11.98 8.92
N THR A 150 -16.16 11.14 8.95
CA THR A 150 -17.47 11.46 9.54
C THR A 150 -17.60 10.75 10.87
#